data_AF-A0A8I1NLE5-F1
#
_entry.id   AF-A0A8I1NLE5-F1
#
_cell.length_a   1.000
_cell.length_b   1.000
_cell.length_c   1.000
_cell.angle_alpha   90.00
_cell.angle_beta   90.00
_cell.angle_gamma   90.00
#
_symmetry.space_group_name_H-M   'P 1'
#
loop_
_entity.id
_entity.type
_entity.pdbx_description
1 polymer ?
#
loop_
_entity_poly.entity_id
_entity_poly.type
_entity_poly.pdbx_seq_one_letter_code
_entity_poly.pdbx_strand_id
1 'polypeptide(L)'
;MSSSYFNICRLIASSGFRMRDIEEFAMHLKNKNNFEFLQDIEGFKDLSRRFGRSEQIDYPKTPQLFEYSDTADKIEKLLVRDTGIPKLQAVEILSEELRRRYPGTEIPAESRKGFTTWIDRLSVIFAEKDLLHIATSLRNKLVHDPSPDWRLK
;
A
#
# COMPACT_ATOMS: atom_id res chain seq x y z
N MET A 1 -30.83 -0.62 -9.27
CA MET A 1 -29.59 -0.16 -9.94
C MET A 1 -28.46 -1.10 -9.56
N SER A 2 -27.65 -1.55 -10.52
CA SER A 2 -26.58 -2.52 -10.25
C SER A 2 -25.44 -1.86 -9.48
N SER A 3 -24.85 -2.58 -8.53
CA SER A 3 -23.70 -2.13 -7.72
C SER A 3 -22.54 -1.60 -8.59
N SER A 4 -22.34 -2.21 -9.77
CA SER A 4 -21.30 -1.84 -10.73
C SER A 4 -21.49 -0.44 -11.33
N TYR A 5 -22.73 -0.03 -11.62
CA TYR A 5 -23.00 1.31 -12.16
C TYR A 5 -22.58 2.39 -11.18
N PHE A 6 -22.95 2.24 -9.90
CA PHE A 6 -22.60 3.19 -8.85
C PHE A 6 -21.08 3.28 -8.66
N ASN A 7 -20.39 2.15 -8.71
CA ASN A 7 -18.93 2.13 -8.61
C ASN A 7 -18.28 2.87 -9.77
N ILE A 8 -18.73 2.67 -11.01
CA ILE A 8 -18.19 3.37 -12.19
C ILE A 8 -18.45 4.87 -12.11
N CYS A 9 -19.67 5.29 -11.75
CA CYS A 9 -19.97 6.71 -11.56
C CYS A 9 -19.10 7.34 -10.47
N ARG A 10 -18.86 6.62 -9.36
CA ARG A 10 -17.96 7.07 -8.30
C ARG A 10 -16.53 7.23 -8.78
N LEU A 11 -16.03 6.33 -9.64
CA LEU A 11 -14.69 6.45 -10.25
C LEU A 11 -14.58 7.73 -11.08
N ILE A 12 -15.55 7.97 -11.97
CA ILE A 12 -15.59 9.16 -12.83
C ILE A 12 -15.68 10.45 -12.00
N ALA A 13 -16.47 10.44 -10.92
CA ALA A 13 -16.56 11.58 -10.02
C ALA A 13 -15.23 11.85 -9.28
N SER A 14 -14.45 10.81 -8.98
CA SER A 14 -13.17 10.93 -8.27
C SER A 14 -11.96 11.24 -9.15
N SER A 15 -12.05 11.13 -10.48
CA SER A 15 -10.90 11.33 -11.38
C SER A 15 -10.57 12.79 -11.67
N GLY A 16 -11.37 13.74 -11.17
CA GLY A 16 -11.12 15.18 -11.33
C GLY A 16 -11.42 15.73 -12.73
N PHE A 17 -12.09 14.96 -13.60
CA PHE A 17 -12.53 15.45 -14.90
C PHE A 17 -13.54 16.59 -14.76
N ARG A 18 -13.51 17.55 -15.70
CA ARG A 18 -14.50 18.62 -15.71
C ARG A 18 -15.84 18.06 -16.14
N MET A 19 -16.93 18.67 -15.67
CA MET A 19 -18.28 18.23 -16.01
C MET A 19 -18.52 18.17 -17.53
N ARG A 20 -17.96 19.12 -18.29
CA ARG A 20 -18.02 19.15 -19.75
C ARG A 20 -17.40 17.92 -20.41
N ASP A 21 -16.26 17.44 -19.88
CA ASP A 21 -15.57 16.26 -20.43
C ASP A 21 -16.37 14.98 -20.13
N ILE A 22 -17.02 14.93 -18.96
CA ILE A 22 -17.91 13.83 -18.57
C ILE A 22 -19.17 13.80 -19.46
N GLU A 23 -19.74 14.97 -19.77
CA GLU A 23 -20.87 15.11 -20.69
C GLU A 23 -20.51 14.65 -22.11
N GLU A 24 -19.35 15.08 -22.61
CA GLU A 24 -18.82 14.64 -23.91
C GLU A 24 -18.64 13.12 -23.96
N PHE A 25 -18.01 12.54 -22.93
CA PHE A 25 -17.89 11.10 -22.77
C PHE A 25 -19.26 10.38 -22.77
N ALA A 26 -20.24 10.91 -22.05
CA ALA A 26 -21.59 10.35 -22.01
C ALA A 26 -22.31 10.42 -23.38
N MET A 27 -22.11 11.50 -24.14
CA MET A 27 -22.61 11.62 -25.51
C MET A 27 -21.96 10.60 -26.45
N HIS A 28 -20.64 10.41 -26.34
CA HIS A 28 -19.93 9.38 -27.10
C HIS A 28 -20.42 7.97 -26.75
N LEU A 29 -20.64 7.67 -25.48
CA LEU A 29 -21.23 6.39 -25.04
C LEU A 29 -22.62 6.16 -25.62
N LYS A 30 -23.47 7.19 -25.64
CA LYS A 30 -24.83 7.08 -26.17
C LYS A 30 -24.87 6.74 -27.67
N ASN A 31 -23.85 7.18 -28.41
CA ASN A 31 -23.77 7.00 -29.86
C ASN A 31 -22.97 5.75 -30.29
N LYS A 32 -22.26 5.09 -29.36
CA LYS A 32 -21.51 3.85 -29.63
C LYS A 32 -22.31 2.62 -29.24
N ASN A 33 -22.06 1.51 -29.93
CA ASN A 33 -22.59 0.22 -29.49
C ASN A 33 -21.75 -0.33 -28.30
N ASN A 34 -22.36 -1.21 -27.50
CA ASN A 34 -21.69 -1.76 -26.30
C ASN A 34 -20.40 -2.52 -26.66
N PHE A 35 -20.33 -3.13 -27.84
CA PHE A 35 -19.20 -3.93 -28.27
C PHE A 35 -17.98 -3.05 -28.58
N GLU A 36 -18.17 -1.98 -29.35
CA GLU A 36 -17.16 -0.96 -29.67
C GLU A 36 -16.60 -0.32 -28.40
N PHE A 37 -17.47 0.01 -27.44
CA PHE A 37 -17.02 0.58 -26.18
C PHE A 37 -16.15 -0.41 -25.37
N LEU A 38 -16.52 -1.69 -25.31
CA LEU A 38 -15.72 -2.70 -24.64
C LEU A 38 -14.39 -2.93 -25.35
N GLN A 39 -14.37 -2.89 -26.69
CA GLN A 39 -13.17 -3.00 -27.49
C GLN A 39 -12.23 -1.82 -27.27
N ASP A 40 -12.76 -0.60 -27.17
CA ASP A 40 -11.97 0.58 -26.80
C ASP A 40 -11.32 0.40 -25.43
N ILE A 41 -12.07 -0.06 -24.42
CA ILE A 41 -11.53 -0.34 -23.08
C ILE A 41 -10.40 -1.37 -23.13
N GLU A 42 -10.58 -2.45 -23.88
CA GLU A 42 -9.56 -3.49 -24.03
C GLU A 42 -8.31 -2.95 -24.74
N GLY A 43 -8.50 -2.16 -25.79
CA GLY A 43 -7.42 -1.47 -26.50
C GLY A 43 -6.63 -0.54 -25.57
N PHE A 44 -7.30 0.25 -24.74
CA PHE A 44 -6.63 1.11 -23.76
C PHE A 44 -5.89 0.31 -22.68
N LYS A 45 -6.45 -0.81 -22.20
CA LYS A 45 -5.75 -1.69 -21.25
C LYS A 45 -4.47 -2.27 -21.85
N ASP A 46 -4.52 -2.69 -23.10
CA ASP A 46 -3.35 -3.24 -23.78
C ASP A 46 -2.31 -2.18 -24.12
N LEU A 47 -2.73 -0.97 -24.49
CA LEU A 47 -1.83 0.18 -24.63
C LEU A 47 -1.16 0.49 -23.29
N SER A 48 -1.90 0.64 -22.19
CA SER A 48 -1.34 0.87 -20.85
C SER A 48 -0.36 -0.23 -20.43
N ARG A 49 -0.63 -1.50 -20.76
CA ARG A 49 0.30 -2.61 -20.50
C ARG A 49 1.59 -2.52 -21.32
N ARG A 50 1.49 -2.10 -22.58
CA ARG A 50 2.65 -1.95 -23.48
C ARG A 50 3.51 -0.74 -23.11
N PHE A 51 2.90 0.36 -22.68
CA PHE A 51 3.61 1.56 -22.23
C PHE A 51 4.06 1.47 -20.77
N GLY A 52 3.44 0.63 -19.94
CA GLY A 52 3.74 0.45 -18.51
C GLY A 52 5.10 -0.16 -18.14
N ARG A 53 6.08 -0.20 -19.06
CA ARG A 53 7.50 -0.45 -18.73
C ARG A 53 8.37 0.81 -18.78
N SER A 54 7.85 1.95 -19.20
CA SER A 54 8.59 3.21 -19.21
C SER A 54 7.66 4.35 -18.85
N GLU A 55 7.96 5.00 -17.73
CA GLU A 55 7.36 6.24 -17.21
C GLU A 55 6.05 6.10 -16.42
N GLN A 56 6.18 6.45 -15.14
CA GLN A 56 5.10 6.66 -14.18
C GLN A 56 4.21 7.81 -14.67
N ILE A 57 3.12 7.49 -15.37
CA ILE A 57 2.04 8.46 -15.58
C ILE A 57 1.23 8.52 -14.28
N ASP A 58 1.21 9.69 -13.65
CA ASP A 58 0.41 10.02 -12.47
C ASP A 58 -1.09 9.94 -12.80
N TYR A 59 -1.66 8.74 -12.69
CA TYR A 59 -3.10 8.57 -12.64
C TYR A 59 -3.61 9.12 -11.30
N PRO A 60 -4.72 9.89 -11.28
CA PRO A 60 -5.42 10.18 -10.03
C PRO A 60 -5.85 8.84 -9.46
N LYS A 61 -5.13 8.40 -8.42
CA LYS A 61 -5.39 7.15 -7.72
C LYS A 61 -6.83 7.22 -7.24
N THR A 62 -7.69 6.47 -7.91
CA THR A 62 -8.88 5.88 -7.28
C THR A 62 -8.48 5.46 -5.87
N PRO A 63 -9.28 5.71 -4.82
CA PRO A 63 -8.99 5.15 -3.50
C PRO A 63 -8.81 3.66 -3.73
N GLN A 64 -7.56 3.21 -3.69
CA GLN A 64 -7.20 1.83 -3.95
C GLN A 64 -8.09 1.07 -2.98
N LEU A 65 -9.01 0.26 -3.53
CA LEU A 65 -9.36 -0.97 -2.86
C LEU A 65 -8.01 -1.60 -2.61
N PHE A 66 -7.53 -1.48 -1.37
CA PHE A 66 -6.20 -1.82 -0.92
C PHE A 66 -5.79 -3.07 -1.70
N GLU A 67 -4.88 -2.92 -2.67
CA GLU A 67 -4.01 -4.04 -2.97
C GLU A 67 -3.38 -4.30 -1.62
N TYR A 68 -3.88 -5.34 -0.93
CA TYR A 68 -3.37 -5.75 0.36
C TYR A 68 -1.92 -6.08 0.11
N SER A 69 -1.05 -5.07 0.28
CA SER A 69 0.37 -5.27 0.31
C SER A 69 0.59 -6.18 1.51
N ASP A 70 0.84 -7.44 1.20
CA ASP A 70 1.19 -8.49 2.18
C ASP A 70 2.46 -8.13 2.97
N THR A 71 3.08 -6.99 2.68
CA THR A 71 4.17 -6.39 3.45
C THR A 71 3.81 -6.20 4.92
N ALA A 72 2.63 -5.66 5.24
CA ALA A 72 2.24 -5.43 6.63
C ALA A 72 2.03 -6.75 7.40
N ASP A 73 1.39 -7.72 6.76
CA ASP A 73 1.17 -9.07 7.31
C ASP A 73 2.49 -9.84 7.46
N LYS A 74 3.40 -9.72 6.50
CA LYS A 74 4.76 -10.29 6.59
C LYS A 74 5.56 -9.68 7.73
N ILE A 75 5.51 -8.37 7.91
CA ILE A 75 6.22 -7.69 9.01
C ILE A 75 5.63 -8.09 10.35
N GLU A 76 4.29 -8.18 10.47
CA GLU A 76 3.64 -8.70 11.67
C GLU A 76 4.06 -10.14 11.96
N LYS A 77 4.09 -11.00 10.93
CA LYS A 77 4.57 -12.37 11.08
C LYS A 77 6.00 -12.42 11.60
N LEU A 78 6.93 -11.68 10.96
CA LEU A 78 8.35 -11.67 11.30
C LEU A 78 8.62 -11.12 12.70
N LEU A 79 7.93 -10.06 13.10
CA LEU A 79 8.24 -9.35 14.34
C LEU A 79 7.39 -9.76 15.53
N VAL A 80 6.21 -10.35 15.34
CA VAL A 80 5.28 -10.70 16.44
C VAL A 80 5.12 -12.21 16.54
N ARG A 81 4.80 -12.89 15.43
CA ARG A 81 4.52 -14.34 15.46
C ARG A 81 5.79 -15.17 15.60
N ASP A 82 6.84 -14.82 14.85
CA ASP A 82 8.07 -15.60 14.82
C ASP A 82 8.96 -15.38 16.05
N THR A 83 8.81 -14.25 16.74
CA THR A 83 9.61 -13.85 17.92
C THR A 83 8.82 -13.94 19.23
N GLY A 84 7.48 -13.96 19.17
CA GLY A 84 6.59 -13.99 20.33
C GLY A 84 6.45 -12.67 21.09
N ILE A 85 7.03 -11.56 20.61
CA ILE A 85 6.94 -10.28 21.33
C ILE A 85 5.58 -9.60 21.13
N PRO A 86 5.08 -8.83 22.11
CA PRO A 86 3.85 -8.05 21.95
C PRO A 86 3.95 -7.00 20.84
N LYS A 87 2.82 -6.70 20.20
CA LYS A 87 2.74 -5.70 19.10
C LYS A 87 3.33 -4.35 19.48
N LEU A 88 3.05 -3.87 20.70
CA LEU A 88 3.55 -2.58 21.20
C LEU A 88 5.08 -2.56 21.31
N GLN A 89 5.68 -3.67 21.77
CA GLN A 89 7.13 -3.82 21.82
C GLN A 89 7.74 -3.90 20.41
N ALA A 90 7.05 -4.57 19.47
CA ALA A 90 7.48 -4.59 18.07
C ALA A 90 7.46 -3.19 17.44
N VAL A 91 6.49 -2.34 17.79
CA VAL A 91 6.43 -0.92 17.37
C VAL A 91 7.63 -0.16 17.89
N GLU A 92 7.95 -0.29 19.17
CA GLU A 92 9.08 0.40 19.80
C GLU A 92 10.41 0.04 19.13
N ILE A 93 10.69 -1.27 19.02
CA ILE A 93 11.93 -1.78 18.43
C ILE A 93 12.07 -1.36 16.96
N LEU A 94 10.99 -1.49 16.18
CA LEU A 94 11.02 -1.10 14.77
C LEU A 94 11.19 0.42 14.62
N SER A 95 10.53 1.22 15.46
CA SER A 95 10.67 2.67 15.47
C SER A 95 12.09 3.10 15.81
N GLU A 96 12.73 2.47 16.79
CA GLU A 96 14.11 2.77 17.16
C GLU A 96 15.09 2.45 16.04
N GLU A 97 14.97 1.26 15.43
CA GLU A 97 15.83 0.84 14.32
C GLU A 97 15.64 1.75 13.09
N LEU A 98 14.41 2.21 12.82
CA LEU A 98 14.12 3.18 11.77
C LEU A 98 14.74 4.56 12.06
N ARG A 99 14.63 5.08 13.29
CA ARG A 99 15.29 6.36 13.67
C ARG A 99 16.80 6.28 13.51
N ARG A 100 17.38 5.12 13.82
CA ARG A 100 18.82 4.88 13.71
C ARG A 100 19.29 4.88 12.25
N ARG A 101 18.53 4.27 11.33
CA ARG A 101 18.89 4.16 9.91
C ARG A 101 18.55 5.42 9.11
N TYR A 102 17.47 6.11 9.47
CA TYR A 102 16.97 7.30 8.78
C TYR A 102 16.88 8.49 9.75
N PRO A 103 18.05 9.04 10.17
CA PRO A 103 18.07 10.18 11.06
C PRO A 103 17.41 11.39 10.38
N GLY A 104 16.45 12.02 11.07
CA GLY A 104 15.73 13.19 10.57
C GLY A 104 14.39 12.88 9.89
N THR A 105 14.04 11.61 9.69
CA THR A 105 12.70 11.23 9.22
C THR A 105 11.73 11.11 10.38
N GLU A 106 10.58 11.81 10.31
CA GLU A 106 9.54 11.71 11.32
C GLU A 106 8.80 10.37 11.21
N ILE A 107 8.82 9.59 12.30
CA ILE A 107 8.13 8.30 12.35
C ILE A 107 6.75 8.51 12.96
N PRO A 108 5.66 8.11 12.27
CA PRO A 108 4.31 8.26 12.79
C PRO A 108 4.15 7.46 14.08
N ALA A 109 3.49 8.04 15.08
CA ALA A 109 3.12 7.33 16.29
C ALA A 109 2.14 6.18 16.00
N GLU A 110 2.20 5.14 16.83
CA GLU A 110 1.18 4.09 16.82
C GLU A 110 -0.21 4.73 16.98
N SER A 111 -1.17 4.24 16.22
CA SER A 111 -2.57 4.67 16.36
C SER A 111 -3.38 3.53 16.93
N ARG A 112 -4.53 3.84 17.54
CA ARG A 112 -5.50 2.83 18.00
C ARG A 112 -6.03 1.90 16.90
N LYS A 113 -5.71 2.17 15.63
CA LYS A 113 -6.07 1.34 14.47
C LYS A 113 -5.19 0.10 14.30
N GLY A 114 -4.24 -0.14 15.20
CA GLY A 114 -3.46 -1.37 15.30
C GLY A 114 -2.18 -1.39 14.47
N PHE A 115 -1.39 -2.46 14.69
CA PHE A 115 -0.05 -2.65 14.15
C PHE A 115 0.01 -2.61 12.61
N THR A 116 -0.84 -3.36 11.93
CA THR A 116 -0.91 -3.43 10.46
C THR A 116 -1.13 -2.04 9.85
N THR A 117 -2.13 -1.30 10.34
CA THR A 117 -2.40 0.08 9.92
C THR A 117 -1.24 1.04 10.21
N TRP A 118 -0.44 0.76 11.25
CA TRP A 118 0.77 1.54 11.51
C TRP A 118 1.88 1.22 10.51
N ILE A 119 2.08 -0.05 10.14
CA ILE A 119 3.00 -0.44 9.07
C ILE A 119 2.59 0.15 7.72
N ASP A 120 1.30 0.14 7.38
CA ASP A 120 0.81 0.74 6.13
C ASP A 120 1.14 2.24 6.05
N ARG A 121 1.08 2.95 7.19
CA ARG A 121 1.50 4.36 7.27
C ARG A 121 3.01 4.52 7.11
N LEU A 122 3.82 3.57 7.60
CA LEU A 122 5.26 3.56 7.36
C LEU A 122 5.59 3.31 5.89
N SER A 123 4.84 2.45 5.19
CA SER A 123 5.05 2.16 3.77
C SER A 123 4.80 3.37 2.85
N VAL A 124 4.13 4.43 3.35
CA VAL A 124 4.01 5.72 2.64
C VAL A 124 5.32 6.51 2.69
N ILE A 125 6.13 6.32 3.73
CA ILE A 125 7.35 7.10 4.01
C ILE A 125 8.60 6.31 3.60
N PHE A 126 8.60 5.00 3.84
CA PHE A 126 9.71 4.10 3.60
C PHE A 126 9.35 3.09 2.52
N ALA A 127 10.32 2.70 1.69
CA ALA A 127 10.11 1.65 0.72
C ALA A 127 9.82 0.31 1.41
N GLU A 128 8.82 -0.43 0.91
CA GLU A 128 8.42 -1.72 1.49
C GLU A 128 9.57 -2.73 1.60
N LYS A 129 10.46 -2.75 0.60
CA LYS A 129 11.66 -3.59 0.60
C LYS A 129 12.57 -3.29 1.79
N ASP A 130 12.72 -2.02 2.15
CA ASP A 130 13.56 -1.61 3.27
C ASP A 130 12.91 -2.00 4.59
N LEU A 131 11.59 -1.79 4.74
CA LEU A 131 10.83 -2.21 5.92
C LEU A 131 10.93 -3.72 6.14
N LEU A 132 10.77 -4.54 5.09
CA LEU A 132 10.94 -5.99 5.16
C LEU A 132 12.37 -6.40 5.51
N HIS A 133 13.36 -5.73 4.94
CA HIS A 133 14.77 -6.00 5.24
C HIS A 133 15.10 -5.69 6.70
N ILE A 134 14.60 -4.57 7.22
CA ILE A 134 14.74 -4.18 8.63
C ILE A 134 14.04 -5.19 9.54
N ALA A 135 12.78 -5.54 9.24
CA ALA A 135 12.02 -6.52 10.01
C ALA A 135 12.72 -7.89 10.05
N THR A 136 13.26 -8.34 8.92
CA THR A 136 14.04 -9.59 8.84
C THR A 136 15.31 -9.52 9.69
N SER A 137 16.04 -8.39 9.63
CA SER A 137 17.23 -8.18 10.44
C SER A 137 16.91 -8.17 11.93
N LEU A 138 15.82 -7.53 12.34
CA LEU A 138 15.34 -7.50 13.72
C LEU A 138 14.90 -8.88 14.20
N ARG A 139 14.12 -9.62 13.39
CA ARG A 139 13.74 -11.00 13.68
C ARG A 139 14.97 -11.87 13.91
N ASN A 140 15.99 -11.74 13.06
CA ASN A 140 17.21 -12.52 13.22
C ASN A 140 17.96 -12.17 14.51
N LYS A 141 18.03 -10.88 14.88
CA LYS A 141 18.59 -10.48 16.19
C LYS A 141 17.79 -11.07 17.35
N LEU A 142 16.46 -10.96 17.31
CA LEU A 142 15.61 -11.44 18.41
C LEU A 142 15.59 -12.97 18.55
N VAL A 143 15.69 -13.70 17.44
CA VAL A 143 15.63 -15.18 17.43
C VAL A 143 17.02 -15.81 17.64
N HIS A 144 18.08 -15.21 17.10
CA HIS A 144 19.42 -15.82 17.06
C HIS A 144 20.46 -15.15 17.94
N ASP A 145 20.16 -13.98 18.53
CA ASP A 145 21.00 -13.33 19.52
C ASP A 145 20.34 -13.56 20.90
N PRO A 146 20.47 -14.76 21.50
CA PRO A 146 20.04 -14.96 22.87
C PRO A 146 20.81 -13.96 23.71
N SER A 147 20.08 -13.06 24.38
CA SER A 147 20.66 -12.21 25.41
C SER A 147 21.55 -13.10 26.30
N PRO A 148 22.81 -12.74 26.55
CA PRO A 148 23.68 -13.55 27.39
C PRO A 148 23.13 -13.57 28.82
N ASP A 149 22.24 -14.54 29.07
CA ASP A 149 21.60 -14.84 30.36
C ASP A 149 22.57 -15.54 31.31
N TRP A 150 23.81 -15.04 31.40
CA TRP A 150 24.79 -15.45 32.40
C TRP A 150 25.06 -14.37 33.45
N ARG A 151 24.34 -13.24 33.45
CA ARG A 151 24.38 -12.31 34.59
C ARG A 151 23.48 -12.80 35.73
N LEU A 152 23.98 -13.82 36.42
CA LEU A 152 23.79 -13.97 37.86
C LEU A 152 24.18 -12.65 38.55
N LYS A 153 23.23 -11.98 39.19
CA LYS A 153 23.42 -11.23 40.44
C LYS A 153 22.13 -11.23 41.24
#